data_AF-A0A352VYC6-F1
#
_entry.id   AF-A0A352VYC6-F1
#
_cell.length_a   1.000
_cell.length_b   1.000
_cell.length_c   1.000
_cell.angle_alpha   90.00
_cell.angle_beta   90.00
_cell.angle_gamma   90.00
#
_symmetry.space_group_name_H-M   'P 1'
#
loop_
_entity.id
_entity.type
_entity.pdbx_description
1 polymer ?
#
loop_
_entity_poly.entity_id
_entity_poly.type
_entity_poly.pdbx_seq_one_letter_code
_entity_poly.pdbx_strand_id
1 'polypeptide(L)' 'MAQANIIDLRTKLDRLPENKVGEVNDFIDFLLQKSKVKEPENISLKGIWKGKGFESIHNLDSQIRDLRKETSDATLRRA' A
#
# COMPACT_ATOMS: atom_id res chain seq x y z
N MET A 1 -9.16 -14.75 21.18
CA MET A 1 -7.76 -14.37 21.51
C MET A 1 -7.61 -12.89 21.88
N ALA A 2 -8.13 -11.94 21.10
CA ALA A 2 -7.96 -10.49 21.38
C ALA A 2 -8.47 -10.02 22.76
N GLN A 3 -9.59 -10.56 23.25
CA GLN A 3 -10.16 -10.16 24.55
C GLN A 3 -9.32 -10.60 25.75
N ALA A 4 -8.67 -11.78 25.70
CA ALA A 4 -7.80 -12.26 26.77
C ALA A 4 -6.60 -11.32 26.97
N ASN A 5 -6.03 -10.83 25.87
CA ASN A 5 -4.90 -9.91 25.89
C ASN A 5 -5.24 -8.55 26.53
N ILE A 6 -6.48 -8.07 26.39
CA ILE A 6 -6.93 -6.80 26.99
C ILE A 6 -7.09 -6.93 28.51
N ILE A 7 -7.59 -8.08 28.98
CA ILE A 7 -7.76 -8.38 30.41
C ILE A 7 -6.40 -8.46 31.11
N ASP A 8 -5.42 -9.10 30.48
CA ASP A 8 -4.05 -9.18 31.00
C ASP A 8 -3.36 -7.80 31.05
N LEU A 9 -3.59 -6.96 30.04
CA LEU A 9 -3.06 -5.59 30.03
C LEU A 9 -3.65 -4.74 31.15
N ARG A 10 -4.97 -4.79 31.36
CA ARG A 10 -5.63 -4.10 32.48
C ARG A 10 -5.06 -4.52 33.83
N THR A 11 -4.92 -5.83 34.05
CA THR A 11 -4.39 -6.36 35.31
C THR A 11 -2.96 -5.90 35.57
N LYS A 12 -2.15 -5.73 34.52
CA LYS A 12 -0.78 -5.22 34.64
C LYS A 12 -0.74 -3.71 34.89
N LEU A 13 -1.66 -2.95 34.30
CA LEU A 13 -1.80 -1.50 34.51
C LEU A 13 -2.32 -1.19 35.93
N ASP A 14 -3.22 -1.98 36.47
CA ASP A 14 -3.75 -1.80 37.84
C ASP A 14 -2.67 -2.02 38.92
N ARG A 15 -1.62 -2.77 38.61
CA ARG A 15 -0.48 -3.02 39.51
C ARG A 15 0.66 -2.02 39.33
N LEU A 16 0.49 -1.03 38.45
CA LEU A 16 1.52 -0.07 38.15
C LEU A 16 1.64 0.94 39.30
N PRO A 17 2.86 1.23 39.77
CA PRO A 17 3.10 2.32 40.71
C PRO A 17 2.62 3.67 40.15
N GLU A 18 2.03 4.51 40.99
CA GLU A 18 1.44 5.80 40.58
C GLU A 18 2.47 6.73 39.90
N ASN A 19 3.73 6.69 40.35
CA ASN A 19 4.85 7.43 39.78
C ASN A 19 5.28 6.96 38.37
N LYS A 20 4.70 5.87 37.86
CA LYS A 20 4.98 5.31 36.52
C LYS A 20 3.83 5.50 35.53
N VAL A 21 2.69 6.01 35.99
CA VAL A 21 1.52 6.26 35.12
C VAL A 21 1.84 7.32 34.05
N GLY A 22 2.63 8.35 34.40
CA GLY A 22 3.08 9.36 33.44
C GLY A 22 3.87 8.77 32.27
N GLU A 23 4.81 7.86 32.56
CA GLU A 23 5.66 7.22 31.55
C GLU A 23 4.85 6.32 30.59
N VAL A 24 3.78 5.70 31.10
CA VAL A 24 2.83 4.95 30.26
C VAL A 24 2.02 5.88 29.35
N ASN A 25 1.57 7.02 29.87
CA ASN A 25 0.86 8.02 29.06
C ASN A 25 1.76 8.58 27.95
N ASP A 26 2.99 8.94 28.27
CA ASP A 26 3.98 9.43 27.29
C ASP A 26 4.24 8.40 26.18
N PHE A 27 4.30 7.11 26.56
CA PHE A 27 4.47 6.02 25.59
C PHE A 27 3.23 5.83 24.71
N ILE A 28 2.03 5.92 25.26
CA ILE A 28 0.79 5.89 24.49
C ILE A 28 0.73 7.05 23.51
N ASP A 29 1.07 8.26 23.95
CA ASP A 29 1.11 9.46 23.12
C ASP A 29 2.13 9.32 21.98
N PHE A 30 3.30 8.75 22.25
CA PHE A 30 4.30 8.43 21.23
C PHE A 30 3.76 7.45 20.17
N LEU A 31 3.05 6.39 20.59
CA LEU A 31 2.43 5.43 19.67
C LEU A 31 1.34 6.09 18.81
N LEU A 32 0.53 6.96 19.41
CA LEU A 32 -0.52 7.71 18.72
C LEU A 32 0.04 8.80 17.78
N GLN A 33 1.21 9.37 18.09
CA GLN A 33 1.92 10.24 17.15
C GLN A 33 2.47 9.46 15.97
N LYS A 34 3.02 8.26 16.18
CA LYS A 34 3.48 7.38 15.10
C LYS A 34 2.36 6.84 14.22
N SER A 35 1.15 6.66 14.75
CA SER A 35 -0.01 6.21 13.96
C SER A 35 -0.53 7.28 13.01
N LYS A 36 -0.17 8.55 13.21
CA LYS A 36 -0.28 9.60 12.19
C LYS A 36 0.81 9.41 11.12
N VAL A 37 0.88 8.23 10.52
CA VAL A 37 1.52 8.08 9.23
C VAL A 37 0.75 9.01 8.31
N LYS A 38 1.42 10.02 7.74
CA LYS A 38 0.82 10.88 6.71
C LYS A 38 0.08 9.97 5.75
N GLU A 39 -1.23 10.17 5.60
CA GLU A 39 -1.94 9.53 4.50
C GLU A 39 -1.11 9.75 3.24
N PRO A 40 -0.81 8.69 2.47
CA PRO A 40 -0.06 8.88 1.23
C PRO A 40 -0.78 9.95 0.44
N GLU A 41 -0.08 11.06 0.16
CA GLU A 41 -0.65 12.11 -0.67
C GLU A 41 -1.21 11.44 -1.92
N ASN A 42 -2.42 11.82 -2.30
CA ASN A 42 -3.03 11.31 -3.53
C ASN A 42 -2.31 11.99 -4.70
N ILE A 43 -1.10 11.52 -4.99
CA ILE A 43 -0.26 12.07 -6.05
C ILE A 43 -0.90 11.62 -7.36
N SER A 44 -1.35 12.59 -8.15
CA SER A 44 -1.93 12.31 -9.45
C SER A 44 -0.89 11.62 -10.34
N LEU A 45 -1.21 10.40 -10.81
CA LEU A 45 -0.39 9.69 -11.80
C LEU A 45 -0.57 10.27 -13.22
N LYS A 46 -1.31 11.37 -13.36
CA LYS A 46 -1.62 12.02 -14.63
C LYS A 46 -0.32 12.52 -15.28
N GLY A 47 -0.03 12.01 -16.47
CA GLY A 47 1.12 12.42 -17.26
C GLY A 47 2.43 11.68 -16.91
N ILE A 48 2.41 10.69 -16.02
CA ILE A 48 3.58 9.81 -15.81
C ILE A 48 4.03 9.14 -17.11
N TRP A 49 3.07 8.82 -17.97
CA TRP A 49 3.31 8.18 -19.26
C TRP A 49 3.33 9.16 -20.44
N LYS A 50 3.42 10.47 -20.17
CA LYS A 50 3.36 11.51 -21.21
C LYS A 50 4.49 11.36 -22.20
N GLY A 51 4.13 11.27 -23.49
CA GLY A 51 5.10 11.12 -24.58
C GLY A 51 5.81 9.77 -24.62
N LYS A 52 5.38 8.78 -23.82
CA LYS A 52 5.88 7.39 -23.87
C LYS A 52 5.02 6.47 -24.72
N GLY A 53 3.94 6.98 -25.33
CA GLY A 53 3.05 6.22 -26.23
C GLY A 53 2.01 5.34 -25.54
N PHE A 54 2.11 5.11 -24.23
CA PHE A 54 1.10 4.37 -23.48
C PHE A 54 -0.26 5.10 -23.38
N GLU A 55 -0.27 6.43 -23.51
CA GLU A 55 -1.49 7.25 -23.49
C GLU A 55 -2.39 7.00 -24.71
N SER A 56 -1.82 6.54 -25.83
CA SER A 56 -2.56 6.17 -27.04
C SER A 56 -3.07 4.73 -27.05
N ILE A 57 -2.78 3.93 -26.00
CA ILE A 57 -3.26 2.55 -25.90
C ILE A 57 -4.68 2.57 -25.31
N HIS A 58 -5.67 2.68 -26.19
CA HIS A 58 -7.08 2.67 -25.80
C HIS A 58 -7.62 1.27 -25.45
N ASN A 59 -7.06 0.23 -26.06
CA ASN A 59 -7.41 -1.16 -25.81
C ASN A 59 -6.15 -2.04 -25.89
N LEU A 60 -5.66 -2.45 -24.72
CA LEU A 60 -4.42 -3.22 -24.61
C LEU A 60 -4.56 -4.62 -25.21
N ASP A 61 -5.72 -5.26 -25.02
CA ASP A 61 -5.96 -6.64 -25.47
C ASP A 61 -6.00 -6.73 -27.00
N SER A 62 -6.58 -5.73 -27.67
CA SER A 62 -6.57 -5.68 -29.13
C SER A 62 -5.15 -5.49 -29.67
N GLN A 63 -4.35 -4.60 -29.09
CA GLN A 63 -2.97 -4.39 -29.52
C GLN A 63 -2.10 -5.64 -29.31
N ILE A 64 -2.27 -6.36 -28.20
CA ILE A 64 -1.56 -7.62 -27.96
C ILE A 64 -1.96 -8.67 -29.00
N ARG A 65 -3.25 -8.75 -29.36
CA ARG A 65 -3.75 -9.69 -30.37
C ARG A 65 -3.16 -9.39 -31.74
N ASP A 66 -3.11 -8.13 -32.14
CA ASP A 66 -2.57 -7.71 -33.44
C ASP A 66 -1.07 -8.01 -33.52
N LEU A 67 -0.30 -7.70 -32.48
CA LEU A 67 1.13 -8.04 -32.41
C LEU A 67 1.37 -9.55 -32.54
N ARG A 68 0.55 -10.39 -31.88
CA ARG A 68 0.66 -11.85 -32.00
C ARG A 68 0.38 -12.33 -33.42
N LYS A 69 -0.60 -11.73 -34.08
CA LYS A 69 -0.95 -12.05 -35.46
C LYS A 69 0.17 -11.65 -36.42
N GLU A 70 0.69 -10.43 -36.31
CA GLU A 70 1.83 -9.97 -37.10
C GLU A 70 3.06 -10.87 -36.91
N THR A 71 3.36 -11.27 -35.67
CA THR A 71 4.49 -12.15 -35.36
C THR A 71 4.31 -13.53 -35.99
N SER A 72 3.08 -14.06 -35.94
CA SER A 72 2.74 -15.36 -36.55
C SER A 72 2.87 -15.30 -38.07
N ASP A 73 2.30 -14.27 -38.70
CA ASP A 73 2.36 -14.06 -40.14
C ASP A 73 3.79 -13.82 -40.63
N ALA A 74 4.61 -13.07 -39.88
CA ALA A 74 6.01 -12.84 -40.21
C ALA A 74 6.86 -14.12 -40.10
N THR A 75 6.51 -15.01 -39.17
CA THR A 75 7.17 -16.32 -39.03
C THR A 75 6.80 -17.24 -40.18
N LEU A 76 5.51 -17.28 -40.56
CA LEU A 76 5.02 -18.07 -41.69
C LEU A 76 5.58 -17.60 -43.04
N ARG A 77 5.83 -16.30 -43.23
CA ARG A 77 6.44 -15.73 -44.45
C ARG A 77 7.94 -16.00 -44.58
N ARG A 78 8.61 -16.40 -43.50
CA ARG A 78 10.05 -16.73 -43.48
C ARG A 78 10.32 -18.22 -43.68
N ALA A 79 9.30 -19.07 -43.59
CA ALA A 79 9.35 -20.50 -43.90
C ALA A 79 9.02 -20.74 -45.38
#